data_AF-A0A949I7Q0-F1
#
_entry.id   AF-A0A949I7Q0-F1
#
_cell.length_a   1.000
_cell.length_b   1.000
_cell.length_c   1.000
_cell.angle_alpha   90.00
_cell.angle_beta   90.00
_cell.angle_gamma   90.00
#
_symmetry.space_group_name_H-M   'P 1'
#
loop_
_entity.id
_entity.type
_entity.pdbx_description
1 polymer ?
#
loop_
_entity_poly.entity_id
_entity_poly.type
_entity_poly.pdbx_seq_one_letter_code
_entity_poly.pdbx_strand_id
1 'polypeptide(L)'
;MNPITYKSTPGFDKDLKKLLKKFRTLEDDIEIAKKNAIELYHLQKIDNDAVEPIPNFCTDELKICKLKKFACKALKGRGVKSGIRIIYAYFVLTNTVDFIEIYFKGESENEDKERIKEYLSSI
;
A
#
# COMPACT_ATOMS: atom_id res chain seq x y z
N MET A 1 8.74 12.42 15.87
CA MET A 1 8.58 12.14 14.43
C MET A 1 7.26 12.74 14.00
N ASN A 2 7.23 13.42 12.85
CA ASN A 2 5.97 13.88 12.29
C ASN A 2 5.17 12.66 11.82
N PRO A 3 3.83 12.64 12.02
CA PRO A 3 2.99 11.56 11.52
C PRO A 3 3.02 11.53 9.99
N ILE A 4 2.83 10.35 9.39
CA ILE A 4 2.65 10.24 7.94
C ILE A 4 1.29 10.84 7.57
N THR A 5 1.27 11.69 6.54
CA THR A 5 0.03 12.14 5.91
C THR A 5 -0.39 11.12 4.86
N TYR A 6 -1.60 10.54 4.99
CA TYR A 6 -2.09 9.55 4.03
C TYR A 6 -3.13 10.15 3.07
N LYS A 7 -2.96 9.90 1.79
CA LYS A 7 -3.90 10.24 0.71
C LYS A 7 -4.17 9.01 -0.15
N SER A 8 -5.18 9.09 -0.99
CA SER A 8 -5.50 8.07 -1.99
C SER A 8 -5.76 8.71 -3.35
N THR A 9 -5.40 7.98 -4.40
CA THR A 9 -5.77 8.33 -5.76
C THR A 9 -7.23 7.91 -6.04
N PRO A 10 -7.93 8.56 -7.00
CA PRO A 10 -9.26 8.13 -7.40
C PRO A 10 -9.33 6.68 -7.87
N GLY A 11 -8.24 6.19 -8.50
CA GLY A 11 -8.11 4.79 -8.88
C GLY A 11 -8.12 3.88 -7.64
N PHE A 12 -7.32 4.21 -6.62
CA PHE A 12 -7.24 3.40 -5.41
C PHE A 12 -8.60 3.28 -4.74
N ASP A 13 -9.32 4.40 -4.62
CA ASP A 13 -10.66 4.43 -4.02
C ASP A 13 -11.65 3.54 -4.79
N LYS A 14 -11.54 3.52 -6.12
CA LYS A 14 -12.37 2.65 -6.97
C LYS A 14 -12.07 1.17 -6.72
N ASP A 15 -10.81 0.80 -6.56
CA ASP A 15 -10.41 -0.58 -6.30
C ASP A 15 -10.78 -1.02 -4.88
N LEU A 16 -10.56 -0.14 -3.89
CA LEU A 16 -10.99 -0.35 -2.51
C LEU A 16 -12.50 -0.60 -2.44
N LYS A 17 -13.32 0.23 -3.10
CA LYS A 17 -14.78 0.06 -3.18
C LYS A 17 -15.19 -1.29 -3.77
N LYS A 18 -14.45 -1.82 -4.76
CA LYS A 18 -14.73 -3.15 -5.32
C LYS A 18 -14.40 -4.24 -4.30
N LEU A 19 -13.25 -4.14 -3.64
CA LEU A 19 -12.78 -5.14 -2.67
C LEU A 19 -13.61 -5.16 -1.39
N LEU A 20 -14.11 -4.01 -0.93
CA LEU A 20 -14.98 -3.90 0.25
C LEU A 20 -16.27 -4.72 0.12
N LYS A 21 -16.76 -4.97 -1.10
CA LYS A 21 -17.89 -5.87 -1.34
C LYS A 21 -17.62 -7.30 -0.88
N LYS A 22 -16.36 -7.74 -0.93
CA LYS A 22 -15.90 -9.08 -0.53
C LYS A 22 -15.29 -9.08 0.88
N PHE A 23 -14.56 -8.03 1.22
CA PHE A 23 -13.75 -7.92 2.43
C PHE A 23 -14.17 -6.71 3.25
N ARG A 24 -15.25 -6.84 4.03
CA ARG A 24 -15.91 -5.71 4.71
C ARG A 24 -15.03 -5.00 5.75
N THR A 25 -13.98 -5.64 6.26
CA THR A 25 -13.08 -5.09 7.27
C THR A 25 -11.89 -4.35 6.66
N LEU A 26 -11.81 -4.25 5.33
CA LEU A 26 -10.58 -3.86 4.64
C LEU A 26 -10.12 -2.44 4.98
N GLU A 27 -11.03 -1.51 5.25
CA GLU A 27 -10.69 -0.16 5.71
C GLU A 27 -9.99 -0.18 7.08
N ASP A 28 -10.58 -0.85 8.08
CA ASP A 28 -9.94 -1.02 9.39
C ASP A 28 -8.60 -1.77 9.29
N ASP A 29 -8.53 -2.76 8.41
CA ASP A 29 -7.32 -3.53 8.16
C ASP A 29 -6.22 -2.66 7.53
N ILE A 30 -6.57 -1.69 6.67
CA ILE A 30 -5.63 -0.69 6.12
C ILE A 30 -5.08 0.20 7.24
N GLU A 31 -5.92 0.66 8.18
CA GLU A 31 -5.45 1.49 9.31
C GLU A 31 -4.44 0.75 10.19
N ILE A 32 -4.64 -0.56 10.38
CA ILE A 32 -3.68 -1.41 11.11
C ILE A 32 -2.38 -1.54 10.30
N ALA A 33 -2.49 -1.75 8.99
CA ALA A 33 -1.34 -1.90 8.11
C ALA A 33 -0.49 -0.63 7.98
N LYS A 34 -1.10 0.57 8.03
CA LYS A 34 -0.39 1.85 8.10
C LYS A 34 0.62 1.85 9.25
N LYS A 35 0.17 1.52 10.46
CA LYS A 35 1.00 1.53 11.68
C LYS A 35 2.01 0.37 11.70
N ASN A 36 1.54 -0.84 11.43
CA ASN A 36 2.33 -2.07 11.64
C ASN A 36 3.20 -2.47 10.45
N ALA A 37 3.16 -1.74 9.35
CA ALA A 37 4.02 -1.99 8.19
C ALA A 37 4.61 -0.69 7.64
N ILE A 38 3.77 0.26 7.23
CA ILE A 38 4.24 1.45 6.51
C ILE A 38 5.06 2.37 7.44
N GLU A 39 4.54 2.68 8.63
CA GLU A 39 5.22 3.52 9.62
C GLU A 39 6.43 2.81 10.22
N LEU A 40 6.35 1.50 10.52
CA LEU A 40 7.51 0.72 10.97
C LEU A 40 8.65 0.81 9.96
N TYR A 41 8.35 0.60 8.68
CA TYR A 41 9.35 0.61 7.61
C TYR A 41 9.94 2.00 7.37
N HIS A 42 9.09 3.02 7.19
CA HIS A 42 9.56 4.35 6.77
C HIS A 42 10.03 5.23 7.93
N LEU A 43 9.34 5.23 9.06
CA LEU A 43 9.67 6.08 10.21
C LEU A 43 10.66 5.39 11.15
N GLN A 44 10.40 4.13 11.49
CA GLN A 44 11.19 3.42 12.50
C GLN A 44 12.38 2.65 11.90
N LYS A 45 12.47 2.56 10.57
CA LYS A 45 13.50 1.82 9.83
C LYS A 45 13.57 0.33 10.24
N ILE A 46 12.43 -0.23 10.61
CA ILE A 46 12.26 -1.65 10.95
C ILE A 46 11.64 -2.36 9.75
N ASP A 47 12.41 -3.25 9.13
CA ASP A 47 11.91 -4.11 8.06
C ASP A 47 11.43 -5.45 8.61
N ASN A 48 10.13 -5.73 8.43
CA ASN A 48 9.49 -7.01 8.77
C ASN A 48 9.08 -7.80 7.50
N ASP A 49 9.69 -7.47 6.36
CA ASP A 49 9.40 -7.85 4.97
C ASP A 49 7.93 -7.66 4.54
N ALA A 50 7.19 -6.77 5.21
CA ALA A 50 5.86 -6.41 4.75
C ALA A 50 5.90 -5.48 3.54
N VAL A 51 6.87 -4.55 3.51
CA VAL A 51 7.04 -3.56 2.45
C VAL A 51 8.16 -4.00 1.51
N GLU A 52 7.92 -3.85 0.21
CA GLU A 52 8.86 -4.16 -0.85
C GLU A 52 8.96 -2.96 -1.80
N PRO A 53 10.09 -2.22 -1.80
CA PRO A 53 10.31 -1.17 -2.79
C PRO A 53 10.28 -1.73 -4.21
N ILE A 54 9.65 -1.01 -5.14
CA ILE A 54 9.59 -1.42 -6.54
C ILE A 54 10.80 -0.82 -7.27
N PRO A 55 11.75 -1.66 -7.74
CA PRO A 55 12.95 -1.17 -8.42
C PRO A 55 12.60 -0.32 -9.64
N ASN A 56 13.47 0.63 -9.99
CA ASN A 56 13.30 1.59 -11.10
C ASN A 56 12.19 2.65 -10.92
N PHE A 57 11.46 2.63 -9.81
CA PHE A 57 10.49 3.67 -9.45
C PHE A 57 10.86 4.39 -8.13
N CYS A 58 12.10 4.25 -7.68
CA CYS A 58 12.57 4.82 -6.42
C CYS A 58 13.74 5.80 -6.68
N THR A 59 13.65 6.98 -6.08
CA THR A 59 14.71 8.00 -5.96
C THR A 59 14.99 8.28 -4.48
N ASP A 60 15.89 9.20 -4.14
CA ASP A 60 16.14 9.57 -2.74
C ASP A 60 14.96 10.32 -2.10
N GLU A 61 14.14 10.99 -2.91
CA GLU A 61 13.01 11.80 -2.45
C GLU A 61 11.67 11.04 -2.51
N LEU A 62 11.58 10.01 -3.35
CA LEU A 62 10.35 9.28 -3.64
C LEU A 62 10.60 7.78 -3.65
N LYS A 63 9.79 7.01 -2.91
CA LYS A 63 9.83 5.54 -2.93
C LYS A 63 8.47 4.99 -3.36
N ILE A 64 8.41 4.29 -4.49
CA ILE A 64 7.25 3.45 -4.81
C ILE A 64 7.42 2.09 -4.13
N CYS A 65 6.41 1.67 -3.38
CA CYS A 65 6.47 0.50 -2.52
C CYS A 65 5.23 -0.37 -2.69
N LYS A 66 5.42 -1.68 -2.53
CA LYS A 66 4.38 -2.69 -2.48
C LYS A 66 4.29 -3.25 -1.06
N LEU A 67 3.12 -3.09 -0.44
CA LEU A 67 2.79 -3.78 0.80
C LEU A 67 2.28 -5.18 0.47
N LYS A 68 3.08 -6.22 0.78
CA LYS A 68 2.81 -7.62 0.43
C LYS A 68 2.38 -8.51 1.61
N LYS A 69 2.76 -8.16 2.84
CA LYS A 69 2.23 -8.81 4.07
C LYS A 69 1.14 -7.92 4.65
N PHE A 70 -0.10 -8.31 4.43
CA PHE A 70 -1.30 -7.57 4.84
C PHE A 70 -2.24 -8.53 5.56
N ALA A 71 -2.61 -8.23 6.81
CA ALA A 71 -3.63 -9.01 7.51
C ALA A 71 -5.01 -8.48 7.17
N CYS A 72 -5.95 -9.37 6.83
CA CYS A 72 -7.33 -8.98 6.58
C CYS A 72 -8.27 -9.86 7.40
N LYS A 73 -9.05 -9.26 8.30
CA LYS A 73 -9.94 -10.00 9.22
C LYS A 73 -11.04 -10.77 8.48
N ALA A 74 -11.51 -10.26 7.34
CA ALA A 74 -12.45 -10.95 6.47
C ALA A 74 -11.88 -12.26 5.88
N LEU A 75 -10.55 -12.38 5.78
CA LEU A 75 -9.84 -13.56 5.27
C LEU A 75 -9.30 -14.41 6.43
N LYS A 76 -10.22 -15.07 7.15
CA LYS A 76 -9.92 -15.88 8.35
C LYS A 76 -8.87 -16.96 8.07
N GLY A 77 -7.99 -17.21 9.06
CA GLY A 77 -6.96 -18.25 8.99
C GLY A 77 -5.76 -17.93 8.09
N ARG A 78 -5.71 -16.75 7.46
CA ARG A 78 -4.61 -16.35 6.57
C ARG A 78 -3.52 -15.51 7.26
N GLY A 79 -3.83 -14.90 8.41
CA GLY A 79 -2.92 -13.95 9.07
C GLY A 79 -2.48 -12.84 8.10
N VAL A 80 -1.20 -12.47 8.12
CA VAL A 80 -0.60 -11.48 7.20
C VAL A 80 -0.47 -11.97 5.75
N LYS A 81 -0.74 -13.25 5.48
CA LYS A 81 -0.74 -13.84 4.13
C LYS A 81 -2.14 -13.80 3.52
N SER A 82 -2.88 -12.70 3.74
CA SER A 82 -4.24 -12.56 3.21
C SER A 82 -4.26 -12.59 1.68
N GLY A 83 -3.20 -12.08 1.03
CA GLY A 83 -3.14 -11.92 -0.42
C GLY A 83 -3.55 -10.54 -0.90
N ILE A 84 -4.05 -9.67 -0.02
CA ILE A 84 -4.22 -8.24 -0.33
C ILE A 84 -2.86 -7.59 -0.52
N ARG A 85 -2.74 -6.76 -1.56
CA ARG A 85 -1.55 -5.97 -1.86
C ARG A 85 -1.94 -4.51 -2.07
N ILE A 86 -1.09 -3.61 -1.62
CA ILE A 86 -1.26 -2.16 -1.81
C ILE A 86 0.01 -1.61 -2.45
N ILE A 87 -0.14 -0.83 -3.51
CA ILE A 87 0.92 -0.04 -4.12
C ILE A 87 0.77 1.40 -3.67
N TYR A 88 1.85 2.00 -3.19
CA TYR A 88 1.85 3.37 -2.70
C TYR A 88 3.14 4.10 -3.02
N ALA A 89 3.05 5.43 -3.14
CA ALA A 89 4.17 6.35 -3.17
C ALA A 89 4.45 6.87 -1.76
N TYR A 90 5.73 6.94 -1.37
CA TYR A 90 6.17 7.61 -0.15
C TYR A 90 7.12 8.76 -0.50
N PHE A 91 6.71 9.98 -0.14
CA PHE A 91 7.50 11.20 -0.31
C PHE A 91 8.29 11.47 0.97
N VAL A 92 9.62 11.37 0.87
CA VAL A 92 10.52 11.41 2.04
C VAL A 92 10.51 12.78 2.70
N LEU A 93 10.52 13.87 1.92
CA LEU A 93 10.59 15.24 2.43
C LEU A 93 9.29 15.69 3.12
N THR A 94 8.14 15.36 2.53
CA THR A 94 6.82 15.78 3.04
C THR A 94 6.20 14.76 3.98
N ASN A 95 6.84 13.61 4.18
CA ASN A 95 6.33 12.48 4.96
C ASN A 95 4.89 12.10 4.57
N THR A 96 4.64 12.00 3.27
CA THR A 96 3.31 11.73 2.71
C THR A 96 3.29 10.37 2.03
N VAL A 97 2.20 9.64 2.21
CA VAL A 97 1.89 8.40 1.49
C VAL A 97 0.68 8.61 0.61
N ASP A 98 0.83 8.35 -0.68
CA ASP A 98 -0.28 8.33 -1.63
C ASP A 98 -0.54 6.88 -2.04
N PHE A 99 -1.74 6.38 -1.73
CA PHE A 99 -2.17 5.07 -2.18
C PHE A 99 -2.56 5.09 -3.67
N ILE A 100 -1.90 4.25 -4.47
CA ILE A 100 -2.03 4.22 -5.92
C ILE A 100 -2.95 3.07 -6.36
N GLU A 101 -2.76 1.88 -5.83
CA GLU A 101 -3.47 0.66 -6.23
C GLU A 101 -3.71 -0.25 -5.03
N ILE A 102 -4.84 -0.96 -5.01
CA ILE A 102 -5.09 -2.09 -4.10
C ILE A 102 -5.70 -3.24 -4.87
N TYR A 103 -5.20 -4.45 -4.66
CA TYR A 103 -5.71 -5.64 -5.31
C TYR A 103 -5.60 -6.88 -4.43
N PHE A 104 -6.33 -7.93 -4.82
CA PHE A 104 -6.27 -9.24 -4.18
C PHE A 104 -5.53 -10.22 -5.09
N LYS A 105 -4.49 -10.90 -4.56
CA LYS A 105 -3.64 -11.82 -5.34
C LYS A 105 -4.41 -12.90 -6.09
N GLY A 106 -5.51 -13.36 -5.51
CA GLY A 106 -6.33 -14.41 -6.12
C GLY A 106 -7.01 -13.96 -7.41
N GLU A 107 -7.03 -12.65 -7.70
CA GLU A 107 -7.66 -12.05 -8.89
C GLU A 107 -6.66 -11.32 -9.78
N SER A 108 -5.56 -10.78 -9.22
CA SER A 108 -4.46 -10.17 -9.98
C SER A 108 -3.11 -10.49 -9.33
N GLU A 109 -2.10 -10.87 -10.11
CA GLU A 109 -0.82 -11.32 -9.56
C GLU A 109 0.22 -10.23 -9.34
N ASN A 110 0.18 -9.15 -10.12
CA ASN A 110 1.24 -8.14 -10.20
C ASN A 110 0.69 -6.70 -10.10
N GLU A 111 1.56 -5.78 -9.68
CA GLU A 111 1.28 -4.35 -9.72
C GLU A 111 1.06 -3.80 -11.14
N ASP A 112 0.20 -2.80 -11.27
CA ASP A 112 -0.03 -2.08 -12.51
C ASP A 112 1.08 -1.03 -12.73
N LYS A 113 2.12 -1.41 -13.47
CA LYS A 113 3.27 -0.54 -13.76
C LYS A 113 2.92 0.66 -14.64
N GLU A 114 1.89 0.56 -15.48
CA GLU A 114 1.45 1.68 -16.31
C GLU A 114 0.79 2.74 -15.42
N ARG A 115 -0.07 2.31 -14.51
CA ARG A 115 -0.68 3.20 -13.52
C ARG A 115 0.31 3.89 -12.59
N ILE A 116 1.40 3.20 -12.21
CA ILE A 116 2.50 3.85 -11.48
C ILE A 116 3.12 4.96 -12.34
N LYS A 117 3.41 4.70 -13.62
CA LYS A 117 3.98 5.72 -14.52
C LYS A 117 3.02 6.89 -14.70
N GLU A 118 1.74 6.63 -14.95
CA GLU A 118 0.70 7.66 -15.08
C GLU A 118 0.63 8.55 -13.84
N TYR A 119 0.62 7.95 -12.65
CA TYR A 119 0.66 8.67 -11.39
C TYR A 119 1.91 9.56 -11.30
N LEU A 120 3.09 9.01 -11.59
CA LEU A 120 4.36 9.76 -11.54
C LEU A 120 4.43 10.90 -12.55
N SER A 121 3.76 10.80 -13.70
CA SER A 121 3.65 11.89 -14.67
C SER A 121 2.62 12.96 -14.29
N SER A 122 1.79 12.72 -13.28
CA SER A 122 0.71 13.63 -12.84
C SER A 122 1.05 14.42 -11.57
N ILE A 123 2.19 14.14 -10.94
CA ILE A 123 2.68 14.79 -9.72
C ILE A 123 3.67 15.92 -10.02
#